data_AF-E7N3K8-F1
#
_entry.id   AF-E7N3K8-F1
#
_cell.length_a   1.000
_cell.length_b   1.000
_cell.length_c   1.000
_cell.angle_alpha   90.00
_cell.angle_beta   90.00
_cell.angle_gamma   90.00
#
_symmetry.space_group_name_H-M   'P 1'
#
loop_
_entity.id
_entity.type
_entity.pdbx_description
1 polymer ?
#
loop_
_entity_poly.entity_id
_entity_poly.type
_entity_poly.pdbx_seq_one_letter_code
_entity_poly.pdbx_strand_id
1 'polypeptide(L)'
;MFGIGVPELILILVVGLIVFGPGKLPEVGRSLGKGLREFRKASNALTQAINTPDPPPAATVPQSVQQTPAAQPIQTAQPVQEAAQPAPASVESAAAAVAAYQAKPAEPAGEPPATALADTAEPAQKNG
;
A
#
# COMPACT_ATOMS: atom_id res chain seq x y z
N MET A 1 21.38 -31.87 20.38
CA MET A 1 22.26 -31.59 19.21
C MET A 1 21.96 -30.24 18.56
N PHE A 2 21.84 -29.17 19.36
CA PHE A 2 22.09 -27.78 18.95
C PHE A 2 21.98 -26.98 20.25
N GLY A 3 23.10 -26.79 20.94
CA GLY A 3 23.17 -26.00 22.16
C GLY A 3 23.15 -24.52 21.82
N ILE A 4 22.14 -24.05 21.07
CA ILE A 4 21.97 -22.62 20.80
C ILE A 4 21.52 -21.99 22.11
N GLY A 5 22.49 -21.43 22.82
CA GLY A 5 22.22 -20.61 23.97
C GLY A 5 21.76 -19.22 23.57
N VAL A 6 21.41 -18.46 24.59
CA VAL A 6 21.21 -17.02 24.48
C VAL A 6 22.41 -16.31 23.82
N PRO A 7 23.68 -16.68 24.05
CA PRO A 7 24.83 -16.02 23.42
C PRO A 7 24.85 -16.14 21.89
N GLU A 8 24.62 -17.35 21.34
CA GLU A 8 24.60 -17.56 19.90
C GLU A 8 23.45 -16.81 19.24
N LEU A 9 22.28 -16.74 19.89
CA LEU A 9 21.13 -15.96 19.43
C LEU A 9 21.41 -14.46 19.40
N ILE A 10 22.14 -13.93 20.39
CA ILE A 10 22.57 -12.53 20.41
C ILE A 10 23.53 -12.27 19.25
N LEU A 11 24.49 -13.17 18.97
CA LEU A 11 25.42 -13.00 17.85
C LEU A 11 24.70 -12.89 16.50
N ILE A 12 23.73 -13.78 16.26
CA ILE A 12 22.89 -13.75 15.04
C ILE A 12 22.07 -12.47 15.00
N LEU A 13 21.51 -12.04 16.14
CA LEU A 13 20.75 -10.80 16.24
C LEU A 13 21.64 -9.59 15.90
N VAL A 14 22.88 -9.51 16.37
CA VAL A 14 23.82 -8.43 16.05
C VAL A 14 24.09 -8.37 14.55
N VAL A 15 24.36 -9.51 13.90
CA VAL A 15 24.54 -9.55 12.43
C VAL A 15 23.27 -9.09 11.72
N GLY A 16 22.10 -9.55 12.15
CA GLY A 16 20.81 -9.11 11.61
C GLY A 16 20.56 -7.61 11.83
N LEU A 17 20.96 -7.05 12.97
CA LEU A 17 20.86 -5.63 13.28
C LEU A 17 21.81 -4.78 12.44
N ILE A 18 22.95 -5.30 12.01
CA ILE A 18 23.84 -4.59 11.08
C ILE A 18 23.23 -4.55 9.68
N VAL A 19 22.64 -5.66 9.23
CA VAL A 19 22.02 -5.77 7.89
C VAL A 19 20.71 -4.97 7.82
N PHE A 20 19.82 -5.14 8.79
CA PHE A 20 18.49 -4.52 8.78
C PHE A 20 18.43 -3.21 9.55
N GLY A 21 19.28 -3.02 10.57
CA GLY A 21 19.25 -1.87 11.47
C GLY A 21 18.43 -2.11 12.75
N PRO A 22 18.83 -1.52 13.90
CA PRO A 22 18.11 -1.65 15.17
C PRO A 22 16.72 -1.01 15.20
N GLY A 23 16.43 -0.08 14.28
CA GLY A 23 15.10 0.50 14.13
C GLY A 23 14.13 -0.40 13.33
N LYS A 24 14.64 -1.18 12.36
CA LYS A 24 13.79 -1.93 11.42
C LYS A 24 13.27 -3.24 11.99
N LEU A 25 14.08 -3.96 12.76
CA LEU A 25 13.62 -5.18 13.43
C LEU A 25 12.37 -4.99 14.32
N PRO A 26 12.30 -3.99 15.22
CA PRO A 26 11.09 -3.77 16.03
C PRO A 26 9.91 -3.23 15.20
N GLU A 27 10.17 -2.52 14.11
CA GLU A 27 9.12 -2.06 13.18
C GLU A 27 8.48 -3.24 12.43
N VAL A 28 9.30 -4.13 11.85
CA VAL A 28 8.86 -5.37 11.20
C VAL A 28 8.17 -6.27 12.21
N GLY A 29 8.75 -6.46 13.41
CA GLY A 29 8.16 -7.26 14.48
C GLY A 29 6.79 -6.74 14.93
N ARG A 30 6.59 -5.42 15.01
CA ARG A 30 5.27 -4.83 15.30
C ARG A 30 4.25 -5.10 14.21
N SER A 31 4.64 -5.02 12.93
CA SER A 31 3.73 -5.32 11.81
C SER A 31 3.32 -6.79 11.77
N LEU A 32 4.30 -7.70 11.89
CA LEU A 32 4.06 -9.15 11.97
C LEU A 32 3.27 -9.52 13.23
N GLY A 33 3.54 -8.86 14.35
CA GLY A 33 2.87 -9.11 15.62
C GLY A 33 1.38 -8.77 15.58
N LYS A 34 0.99 -7.70 14.88
CA LYS A 34 -0.42 -7.39 14.61
C LYS A 34 -1.04 -8.51 13.78
N GLY A 35 -0.49 -8.79 12.60
CA GLY A 35 -1.01 -9.84 11.71
C GLY A 35 -1.13 -11.22 12.37
N LEU A 36 -0.14 -11.61 13.18
CA LEU A 36 -0.18 -12.86 13.94
C LEU A 36 -1.26 -12.84 15.04
N ARG A 37 -1.52 -11.68 15.66
CA ARG A 37 -2.59 -11.53 16.65
C ARG A 37 -3.98 -11.62 16.01
N GLU A 38 -4.19 -10.97 14.87
CA GLU A 38 -5.42 -11.13 14.10
C GLU A 38 -5.60 -12.56 13.60
N PHE A 39 -4.53 -13.18 13.07
CA PHE A 39 -4.52 -14.58 12.65
C PHE A 39 -4.89 -15.51 13.80
N ARG A 40 -4.25 -15.38 14.97
CA ARG A 40 -4.58 -16.17 16.17
C ARG A 40 -6.03 -15.98 16.60
N LYS A 41 -6.57 -14.76 16.53
CA LYS A 41 -7.97 -14.48 16.86
C LYS A 41 -8.92 -15.19 15.90
N ALA A 42 -8.66 -15.11 14.60
CA ALA A 42 -9.45 -15.79 13.57
C ALA A 42 -9.36 -17.32 13.68
N SER A 43 -8.15 -17.85 13.88
CA SER A 43 -7.93 -19.28 14.12
C SER A 43 -8.69 -19.76 15.35
N ASN A 44 -8.61 -19.03 16.47
CA ASN A 44 -9.34 -19.38 17.69
C ASN A 44 -10.85 -19.34 17.51
N ALA A 45 -11.39 -18.34 16.78
CA ALA A 45 -12.81 -18.25 16.48
C ALA A 45 -13.27 -19.43 15.61
N LEU A 46 -12.49 -19.83 14.60
CA LEU A 46 -12.77 -20.99 13.77
C LEU A 46 -12.72 -22.29 14.59
N THR A 47 -11.71 -22.46 15.44
CA THR A 47 -11.62 -23.60 16.35
C THR A 47 -12.81 -23.67 17.29
N GLN A 48 -13.28 -22.53 17.83
CA GLN A 48 -14.48 -22.49 18.67
C GLN A 48 -15.75 -22.83 17.89
N ALA A 49 -15.92 -22.34 16.67
CA ALA A 49 -17.07 -22.64 15.83
C ALA A 49 -17.14 -24.13 15.44
N ILE A 50 -15.99 -24.78 15.25
CA ILE A 50 -15.93 -26.21 14.94
C ILE A 50 -16.17 -27.08 16.19
N ASN A 51 -15.70 -26.65 17.37
CA ASN A 51 -15.79 -27.43 18.60
C ASN A 51 -17.05 -27.14 19.45
N THR A 52 -17.84 -26.13 19.09
CA THR A 52 -19.11 -25.84 19.78
C THR A 52 -20.27 -26.38 18.94
N PRO A 53 -20.95 -27.46 19.37
CA PRO A 53 -22.21 -27.85 18.77
C PRO A 53 -23.25 -26.75 19.04
N ASP A 54 -23.88 -26.28 17.96
CA ASP A 54 -24.84 -25.17 17.85
C ASP A 54 -25.63 -24.83 19.14
N PRO A 55 -25.38 -23.67 19.76
CA PRO A 55 -26.35 -23.02 20.61
C PRO A 55 -27.07 -21.87 19.85
N PRO A 56 -28.39 -21.71 20.07
CA PRO A 56 -29.22 -20.78 19.30
C PRO A 56 -28.78 -19.32 19.45
N PRO A 57 -29.08 -18.45 18.46
CA PRO A 57 -28.61 -17.08 18.41
C PRO A 57 -29.25 -16.22 19.50
N ALA A 58 -28.55 -16.06 20.62
CA ALA A 58 -28.89 -15.08 21.65
C ALA A 58 -27.89 -13.91 21.60
N ALA A 59 -28.32 -12.84 20.94
CA ALA A 59 -27.95 -11.44 21.17
C ALA A 59 -26.46 -11.11 21.42
N THR A 60 -25.74 -10.79 20.34
CA THR A 60 -24.60 -9.88 20.45
C THR A 60 -25.12 -8.47 20.70
N VAL A 61 -25.37 -8.14 21.97
CA VAL A 61 -25.56 -6.74 22.37
C VAL A 61 -24.20 -6.02 22.25
N PRO A 62 -24.07 -4.96 21.45
CA PRO A 62 -22.90 -4.11 21.50
C PRO A 62 -22.85 -3.43 22.88
N GLN A 63 -22.01 -3.95 23.78
CA GLN A 63 -21.62 -3.24 25.00
C GLN A 63 -20.68 -2.10 24.62
N SER A 64 -21.27 -1.03 24.10
CA SER A 64 -20.64 0.28 23.95
C SER A 64 -21.64 1.37 24.35
N VAL A 65 -22.12 1.30 25.59
CA VAL A 65 -22.89 2.37 26.24
C VAL A 65 -22.47 2.48 27.71
N GLN A 66 -21.19 2.74 27.98
CA GLN A 66 -20.80 3.16 29.32
C GLN A 66 -19.52 4.01 29.34
N GLN A 67 -19.59 5.22 28.79
CA GLN A 67 -18.85 6.39 29.30
C GLN A 67 -19.68 7.66 29.07
N THR A 68 -20.73 7.83 29.87
CA THR A 68 -21.27 9.16 30.19
C THR A 68 -21.17 9.39 31.69
N PRO A 69 -20.10 10.02 32.18
CA PRO A 69 -20.18 10.82 33.39
C PRO A 69 -20.60 12.26 33.08
N ALA A 70 -21.55 12.73 33.88
CA ALA A 70 -22.26 13.98 33.77
C ALA A 70 -21.39 15.25 33.80
N ALA A 71 -21.86 16.26 33.06
CA ALA A 71 -21.89 17.68 33.40
C ALA A 71 -20.59 18.35 33.91
N GLN A 72 -19.84 18.95 32.99
CA GLN A 72 -19.04 20.15 33.32
C GLN A 72 -19.90 21.40 33.09
N PRO A 73 -19.96 22.35 34.05
CA PRO A 73 -20.73 23.57 33.90
C PRO A 73 -20.09 24.46 32.83
N ILE A 74 -20.92 24.91 31.90
CA ILE A 74 -20.60 25.94 30.92
C ILE A 74 -20.32 27.23 31.70
N GLN A 75 -19.05 27.61 31.83
CA GLN A 75 -18.66 28.95 32.26
C GLN A 75 -18.32 29.79 31.02
N THR A 76 -19.27 30.67 30.72
CA THR A 76 -19.07 32.09 30.39
C THR A 76 -18.00 32.46 29.37
N ALA A 77 -18.50 32.75 28.17
CA ALA A 77 -18.04 33.75 27.21
C ALA A 77 -16.89 34.69 27.62
N GLN A 78 -15.85 34.77 26.76
CA GLN A 78 -15.21 36.00 26.25
C GLN A 78 -13.96 35.65 25.40
N PRO A 79 -13.51 36.52 24.47
CA PRO A 79 -14.12 36.90 23.20
C PRO A 79 -13.21 36.53 22.01
N VAL A 80 -13.70 36.81 20.80
CA VAL A 80 -13.02 36.69 19.50
C VAL A 80 -11.63 37.35 19.51
N GLN A 81 -10.60 36.57 19.18
CA GLN A 81 -9.36 37.01 18.52
C GLN A 81 -9.42 36.37 17.13
N GLU A 82 -9.92 37.05 16.10
CA GLU A 82 -9.29 38.17 15.39
C GLU A 82 -7.84 37.84 15.03
N ALA A 83 -7.58 37.90 13.73
CA ALA A 83 -6.30 37.81 13.03
C ALA A 83 -5.87 36.43 12.49
N ALA A 84 -5.84 36.40 11.16
CA ALA A 84 -4.87 35.72 10.30
C ALA A 84 -5.24 34.33 9.74
N GLN A 85 -6.18 34.33 8.78
CA GLN A 85 -5.85 33.70 7.50
C GLN A 85 -4.70 34.49 6.86
N PRO A 86 -3.71 33.80 6.27
CA PRO A 86 -3.76 33.65 4.82
C PRO A 86 -3.34 32.26 4.30
N ALA A 87 -4.14 31.82 3.32
CA ALA A 87 -3.77 31.13 2.07
C ALA A 87 -2.90 29.85 2.10
N PRO A 88 -3.44 28.71 1.58
CA PRO A 88 -2.62 27.65 1.02
C PRO A 88 -2.15 28.09 -0.38
N ALA A 89 -0.89 28.49 -0.51
CA ALA A 89 -0.27 28.77 -1.80
C ALA A 89 1.18 28.26 -1.81
N SER A 90 1.33 26.95 -2.06
CA SER A 90 2.55 26.38 -2.64
C SER A 90 2.17 25.15 -3.47
N VAL A 91 1.45 25.40 -4.57
CA VAL A 91 1.45 24.54 -5.75
C VAL A 91 2.40 25.16 -6.77
N GLU A 92 3.68 25.10 -6.45
CA GLU A 92 4.78 25.40 -7.37
C GLU A 92 5.14 24.09 -8.08
N SER A 93 4.47 23.78 -9.21
CA SER A 93 4.98 22.91 -10.30
C SER A 93 3.91 22.67 -11.37
N ALA A 94 3.45 23.74 -12.04
CA ALA A 94 2.58 23.63 -13.21
C ALA A 94 2.65 24.88 -14.12
N ALA A 95 3.84 25.30 -14.55
CA ALA A 95 4.00 26.49 -15.40
C ALA A 95 5.12 26.44 -16.45
N ALA A 96 5.49 25.26 -16.98
CA ALA A 96 6.59 25.18 -17.96
C ALA A 96 6.36 24.28 -19.20
N ALA A 97 5.12 24.04 -19.65
CA ALA A 97 4.93 23.18 -20.84
C ALA A 97 3.85 23.60 -21.86
N VAL A 98 3.19 24.75 -21.73
CA VAL A 98 2.14 25.14 -22.70
C VAL A 98 2.25 26.60 -23.11
N ALA A 99 3.36 26.95 -23.77
CA ALA A 99 3.48 28.17 -24.55
C ALA A 99 3.88 27.80 -25.99
N ALA A 100 2.94 28.06 -26.92
CA ALA A 100 3.11 28.13 -28.39
C ALA A 100 3.60 26.84 -29.08
N TYR A 101 2.80 26.07 -29.84
CA TYR A 101 1.69 26.43 -30.72
C TYR A 101 1.96 27.68 -31.59
N GLN A 102 3.02 27.59 -32.41
CA GLN A 102 3.29 28.32 -33.66
C GLN A 102 4.73 27.94 -34.09
N ALA A 103 5.07 27.36 -35.23
CA ALA A 103 4.36 27.00 -36.45
C ALA A 103 5.25 25.99 -37.21
N LYS A 104 4.68 24.91 -37.75
CA LYS A 104 5.27 24.19 -38.90
C LYS A 104 4.18 23.32 -39.57
N PRO A 105 3.61 23.74 -40.70
CA PRO A 105 2.70 22.90 -41.47
C PRO A 105 3.52 22.01 -42.43
N ALA A 106 3.10 20.77 -42.59
CA ALA A 106 3.06 20.01 -43.85
C ALA A 106 3.04 18.50 -43.55
N GLU A 107 1.83 17.95 -43.50
CA GLU A 107 1.58 16.60 -44.02
C GLU A 107 1.97 16.55 -45.51
N PRO A 108 2.41 15.41 -46.07
CA PRO A 108 1.40 14.42 -46.44
C PRO A 108 1.83 12.94 -46.34
N ALA A 109 0.80 12.11 -46.16
CA ALA A 109 0.54 10.85 -46.87
C ALA A 109 1.60 9.73 -46.84
N GLY A 110 1.20 8.60 -46.24
CA GLY A 110 1.85 7.31 -46.47
C GLY A 110 1.45 6.27 -45.43
N GLU A 111 0.30 5.62 -45.65
CA GLU A 111 -0.28 4.54 -44.87
C GLU A 111 0.57 3.23 -44.81
N PRO A 112 0.23 2.28 -43.91
CA PRO A 112 1.13 1.34 -43.22
C PRO A 112 1.51 0.04 -43.98
N PRO A 113 2.46 -0.77 -43.45
CA PRO A 113 2.95 -1.97 -44.12
C PRO A 113 2.05 -3.19 -43.84
N ALA A 114 1.52 -3.81 -44.89
CA ALA A 114 1.09 -5.21 -44.82
C ALA A 114 0.92 -5.84 -46.21
N THR A 115 1.19 -7.14 -46.25
CA THR A 115 0.66 -8.16 -47.18
C THR A 115 1.41 -8.40 -48.51
N ALA A 116 2.22 -9.47 -48.45
CA ALA A 116 2.08 -10.69 -49.25
C ALA A 116 2.51 -10.76 -50.73
N LEU A 117 2.74 -12.03 -51.10
CA LEU A 117 2.86 -12.64 -52.42
C LEU A 117 4.29 -12.64 -52.97
N ALA A 118 5.03 -13.74 -52.80
CA ALA A 118 4.90 -15.01 -53.53
C ALA A 118 5.23 -14.87 -55.02
N ASP A 119 6.08 -15.81 -55.45
CA ASP A 119 6.11 -16.36 -56.80
C ASP A 119 6.66 -15.47 -57.92
N THR A 120 7.94 -15.69 -58.26
CA THR A 120 8.40 -15.57 -59.66
C THR A 120 9.55 -16.53 -59.88
N ALA A 121 9.18 -17.70 -60.41
CA ALA A 121 9.74 -18.32 -61.60
C ALA A 121 11.28 -18.40 -61.77
N GLU A 122 11.74 -19.65 -61.69
CA GLU A 122 12.69 -20.30 -62.60
C GLU A 122 12.78 -19.64 -64.01
N PRO A 123 13.99 -19.60 -64.60
CA PRO A 123 14.19 -20.57 -65.68
C PRO A 123 15.57 -21.25 -65.67
N ALA A 124 15.52 -22.46 -66.22
CA ALA A 124 16.59 -23.37 -66.57
C ALA A 124 17.66 -22.81 -67.53
N GLN A 125 18.69 -23.65 -67.71
CA GLN A 125 19.65 -23.74 -68.84
C GLN A 125 20.95 -22.94 -68.68
N LYS A 126 22.16 -23.42 -69.02
CA LYS A 126 22.66 -24.65 -69.68
C LYS A 126 24.21 -24.52 -69.76
N ASN A 127 24.88 -25.65 -69.98
CA ASN A 127 26.29 -25.88 -70.41
C ASN A 127 27.35 -25.83 -69.31
N GLY A 128 28.25 -26.81 -69.19
CA GLY A 128 28.54 -28.00 -69.99
C GLY A 128 29.65 -28.81 -69.34
#